data_AF-A0AAU1E1H9-F1
#
_entry.id   AF-A0AAU1E1H9-F1
#
_cell.length_a   1.000
_cell.length_b   1.000
_cell.length_c   1.000
_cell.angle_alpha   90.00
_cell.angle_beta   90.00
_cell.angle_gamma   90.00
#
_symmetry.space_group_name_H-M   'P 1'
#
loop_
_entity.id
_entity.type
_entity.pdbx_description
1 polymer ?
#
loop_
_entity_poly.entity_id
_entity_poly.type
_entity_poly.pdbx_seq_one_letter_code
_entity_poly.pdbx_strand_id
1 'polypeptide(L)'
;MAGTDEEAVTTVDEEAVATVDDDALYVLTAVLLTPAKFPSVLGDDYPEACATLGLAPLAEGYGLVLGQDGEGARWTVVIDDVSLVAVAIASWDCGMEHELSPDERTVVAALPGWPLEVAVAAPGIPAPHDPSTDPTERPPLTPPDTTTWGPAQRRLGADEIALQWATWRDQIDDGEFASTDGAEQSGDDEMQTEATGDAEGDPAGRDKLGDGEERTAVRRVLAEARSYVDAPPPLGRVRSSFATGDARTLRADGPGWSLVARTDDIAFVLLDDEPGEVLPVGRGPELPGLLEALDKMAVRPS
;
A
#
# COMPACT_ATOMS: atom_id res chain seq x y z
N MET A 1 13.32 8.75 82.62
CA MET A 1 12.60 9.85 81.93
C MET A 1 13.19 10.00 80.54
N ALA A 2 12.77 9.12 79.63
CA ALA A 2 12.95 9.23 78.18
C ALA A 2 11.57 9.61 77.62
N GLY A 3 11.38 10.36 76.56
CA GLY A 3 12.21 10.89 75.49
C GLY A 3 11.19 11.32 74.42
N THR A 4 11.29 12.54 73.91
CA THR A 4 10.53 13.06 72.76
C THR A 4 11.20 12.61 71.47
N ASP A 5 10.41 12.22 70.46
CA ASP A 5 10.61 12.42 69.00
C ASP A 5 9.55 11.53 68.28
N GLU A 6 8.51 12.11 67.67
CA GLU A 6 8.43 12.74 66.33
C GLU A 6 8.07 11.68 65.26
N GLU A 7 6.85 11.82 64.72
CA GLU A 7 6.29 11.02 63.62
C GLU A 7 7.11 11.23 62.34
N ALA A 8 7.71 10.16 61.83
CA ALA A 8 8.21 10.11 60.46
C ALA A 8 7.19 9.37 59.58
N VAL A 9 6.39 10.15 58.86
CA VAL A 9 5.69 9.71 57.65
C VAL A 9 6.75 9.32 56.62
N THR A 10 6.91 8.02 56.38
CA THR A 10 7.66 7.52 55.23
C THR A 10 6.80 7.71 53.98
N THR A 11 7.02 8.83 53.29
CA THR A 11 6.67 8.97 51.88
C THR A 11 7.46 7.93 51.09
N VAL A 12 6.74 7.11 50.33
CA VAL A 12 7.31 6.26 49.29
C VAL A 12 8.07 7.13 48.29
N ASP A 13 9.36 6.87 48.11
CA ASP A 13 10.18 7.46 47.04
C ASP A 13 9.64 6.97 45.69
N GLU A 14 8.82 7.81 45.06
CA GLU A 14 8.26 7.64 43.72
C GLU A 14 9.15 8.37 42.70
N GLU A 15 10.47 8.16 42.75
CA GLU A 15 11.40 8.78 41.79
C GLU A 15 12.63 7.91 41.51
N ALA A 16 12.37 6.65 41.14
CA ALA A 16 13.32 5.81 40.40
C ALA A 16 12.80 5.65 38.97
N VAL A 17 12.74 6.75 38.21
CA VAL A 17 12.40 6.71 36.79
C VAL A 17 13.68 6.42 35.99
N ALA A 18 13.66 5.24 35.38
CA ALA A 18 14.52 4.65 34.37
C ALA A 18 15.69 5.49 33.83
N THR A 19 16.91 5.00 34.04
CA THR A 19 17.95 5.11 33.01
C THR A 19 17.57 4.12 31.91
N VAL A 20 16.79 4.58 30.95
CA VAL A 20 16.66 3.85 29.69
C VAL A 20 17.99 4.05 28.96
N ASP A 21 18.52 2.98 28.40
CA ASP A 21 19.76 3.01 27.62
C ASP A 21 19.60 4.08 26.53
N ASP A 22 20.42 5.14 26.54
CA ASP A 22 20.30 6.24 25.56
C ASP A 22 20.46 5.72 24.10
N ASP A 23 21.10 4.55 23.95
CA ASP A 23 21.29 3.82 22.68
C ASP A 23 20.11 2.87 22.32
N ALA A 24 19.06 2.76 23.14
CA ALA A 24 17.93 1.88 22.86
C ALA A 24 16.94 2.48 21.85
N LEU A 25 16.51 1.66 20.89
CA LEU A 25 15.45 2.01 19.95
C LEU A 25 14.06 1.75 20.56
N TYR A 26 13.27 2.81 20.72
CA TYR A 26 11.86 2.75 21.05
C TYR A 26 11.04 2.43 19.80
N VAL A 27 10.52 1.20 19.72
CA VAL A 27 9.72 0.72 18.59
C VAL A 27 8.35 1.41 18.57
N LEU A 28 8.03 2.06 17.44
CA LEU A 28 6.71 2.67 17.22
C LEU A 28 5.82 1.79 16.35
N THR A 29 6.39 1.19 15.31
CA THR A 29 5.68 0.30 14.40
C THR A 29 6.64 -0.63 13.68
N ALA A 30 6.10 -1.69 13.10
CA ALA A 30 6.84 -2.60 12.24
C ALA A 30 6.01 -2.97 11.01
N VAL A 31 6.70 -3.19 9.88
CA VAL A 31 6.08 -3.59 8.62
C VAL A 31 6.90 -4.69 7.95
N LEU A 32 6.23 -5.51 7.15
CA LEU A 32 6.90 -6.50 6.32
C LEU A 32 7.34 -5.87 5.00
N LEU A 33 8.52 -6.25 4.53
CA LEU A 33 9.06 -5.94 3.21
C LEU A 33 9.44 -7.28 2.57
N THR A 34 8.44 -8.01 2.07
CA THR A 34 8.60 -9.32 1.44
C THR A 34 8.02 -9.32 0.02
N PRO A 35 8.37 -10.30 -0.83
CA PRO A 35 7.74 -10.48 -2.14
C PRO A 35 6.21 -10.51 -2.11
N ALA A 36 5.61 -11.01 -1.03
CA ALA A 36 4.15 -11.13 -0.88
C ALA A 36 3.50 -9.86 -0.30
N LYS A 37 4.21 -9.14 0.58
CA LYS A 37 3.66 -8.02 1.34
C LYS A 37 4.75 -6.98 1.60
N PHE A 38 4.52 -5.77 1.10
CA PHE A 38 5.37 -4.61 1.33
C PHE A 38 4.54 -3.32 1.22
N PRO A 39 4.99 -2.21 1.83
CA PRO A 39 4.31 -0.93 1.72
C PRO A 39 4.35 -0.44 0.27
N SER A 40 3.19 -0.37 -0.39
CA SER A 40 3.10 -0.07 -1.82
C SER A 40 3.64 1.32 -2.17
N VAL A 41 3.59 2.27 -1.25
CA VAL A 41 4.19 3.60 -1.43
C VAL A 41 5.65 3.54 -1.88
N LEU A 42 6.39 2.51 -1.46
CA LEU A 42 7.82 2.34 -1.73
C LEU A 42 8.16 1.85 -3.14
N GLY A 43 7.20 1.31 -3.90
CA GLY A 43 7.43 0.83 -5.27
C GLY A 43 6.27 0.03 -5.86
N ASP A 44 6.29 -0.18 -7.18
CA ASP A 44 5.32 -1.02 -7.89
C ASP A 44 5.56 -2.52 -7.61
N ASP A 45 6.81 -2.90 -7.30
CA ASP A 45 7.21 -4.27 -6.97
C ASP A 45 8.23 -4.36 -5.82
N TYR A 46 8.49 -5.58 -5.37
CA TYR A 46 9.35 -5.84 -4.21
C TYR A 46 10.81 -5.39 -4.44
N PRO A 47 11.46 -5.71 -5.58
CA PRO A 47 12.79 -5.18 -5.89
C PRO A 47 12.88 -3.65 -5.89
N GLU A 48 11.89 -2.95 -6.43
CA GLU A 48 11.86 -1.48 -6.38
C GLU A 48 11.73 -0.96 -4.94
N ALA A 49 10.86 -1.55 -4.13
CA ALA A 49 10.72 -1.20 -2.72
C ALA A 49 12.02 -1.43 -1.92
N CYS A 50 12.76 -2.51 -2.20
CA CYS A 50 14.09 -2.74 -1.63
C CYS A 50 15.10 -1.69 -2.10
N ALA A 51 15.09 -1.32 -3.38
CA ALA A 51 15.99 -0.32 -3.94
C ALA A 51 15.76 1.06 -3.32
N THR A 52 14.51 1.43 -3.02
CA THR A 52 14.17 2.64 -2.25
C THR A 52 14.85 2.67 -0.88
N LEU A 53 15.17 1.52 -0.29
CA LEU A 53 15.90 1.39 0.96
C LEU A 53 17.39 1.07 0.77
N GLY A 54 17.89 1.01 -0.46
CA GLY A 54 19.29 0.65 -0.74
C GLY A 54 19.61 -0.81 -0.40
N LEU A 55 18.61 -1.68 -0.37
CA LEU A 55 18.73 -3.10 -0.05
C LEU A 55 18.74 -3.94 -1.33
N ALA A 56 19.45 -5.07 -1.30
CA ALA A 56 19.30 -6.10 -2.32
C ALA A 56 18.04 -6.93 -2.02
N PRO A 57 17.23 -7.32 -3.03
CA PRO A 57 16.05 -8.14 -2.78
C PRO A 57 16.46 -9.56 -2.33
N LEU A 58 15.90 -10.02 -1.19
CA LEU A 58 16.04 -11.39 -0.69
C LEU A 58 14.77 -12.19 -0.96
N ALA A 59 14.91 -13.50 -1.09
CA ALA A 59 13.76 -14.38 -1.33
C ALA A 59 12.75 -14.37 -0.17
N GLU A 60 13.26 -14.40 1.07
CA GLU A 60 12.42 -14.36 2.28
C GLU A 60 11.88 -12.96 2.58
N GLY A 61 12.60 -11.91 2.14
CA GLY A 61 12.28 -10.53 2.44
C GLY A 61 13.01 -9.99 3.67
N TYR A 62 12.44 -8.93 4.23
CA TYR A 62 12.89 -8.24 5.43
C TYR A 62 11.70 -7.86 6.31
N GLY A 63 11.96 -7.69 7.61
CA GLY A 63 11.12 -6.89 8.49
C GLY A 63 11.72 -5.49 8.64
N LEU A 64 10.87 -4.47 8.69
CA LEU A 64 11.27 -3.10 8.99
C LEU A 64 10.68 -2.69 10.32
N VAL A 65 11.51 -2.11 11.19
CA VAL A 65 11.11 -1.55 12.48
C VAL A 65 11.39 -0.06 12.47
N LEU A 66 10.34 0.73 12.66
CA LEU A 66 10.43 2.19 12.70
C LEU A 66 10.34 2.61 14.17
N GLY A 67 11.35 3.34 14.62
CA GLY A 67 11.45 3.77 16.01
C GLY A 67 12.22 5.06 16.19
N GLN A 68 12.30 5.48 17.46
CA GLN A 68 13.10 6.63 17.90
C GLN A 68 14.19 6.16 18.87
N ASP A 69 15.33 6.84 18.89
CA ASP A 69 16.26 6.72 20.03
C ASP A 69 15.81 7.60 21.22
N GLY A 70 16.57 7.58 22.32
CA GLY A 70 16.27 8.37 23.52
C GLY A 70 16.24 9.89 23.30
N GLU A 71 16.93 10.39 22.26
CA GLU A 71 16.94 11.82 21.90
C GLU A 71 15.77 12.19 20.98
N GLY A 72 15.06 11.20 20.43
CA GLY A 72 13.95 11.36 19.50
C GLY A 72 14.33 11.28 18.03
N ALA A 73 15.58 10.94 17.70
CA ALA A 73 16.01 10.80 16.32
C ALA A 73 15.38 9.55 15.69
N ARG A 74 14.95 9.68 14.44
CA ARG A 74 14.18 8.66 13.72
C ARG A 74 15.09 7.64 13.06
N TRP A 75 14.78 6.35 13.25
CA TRP A 75 15.51 5.25 12.66
C TRP A 75 14.60 4.19 12.07
N THR A 76 15.06 3.60 10.96
CA THR A 76 14.49 2.40 10.36
C THR A 76 15.49 1.26 10.47
N VAL A 77 15.18 0.29 11.32
CA VAL A 77 15.99 -0.92 11.49
C VAL A 77 15.47 -2.02 10.56
N VAL A 78 16.36 -2.55 9.73
CA VAL A 78 16.08 -3.60 8.76
C VAL A 78 16.55 -4.93 9.32
N ILE A 79 15.65 -5.91 9.35
CA ILE A 79 15.84 -7.22 9.96
C ILE A 79 15.65 -8.31 8.91
N ASP A 80 16.56 -9.28 8.82
CA ASP A 80 16.44 -10.41 7.88
C ASP A 80 15.67 -11.63 8.44
N ASP A 81 15.45 -11.68 9.75
CA ASP A 81 14.46 -12.58 10.37
C ASP A 81 13.05 -12.00 10.24
N VAL A 82 12.42 -12.31 9.11
CA VAL A 82 11.04 -11.91 8.79
C VAL A 82 10.02 -12.50 9.77
N SER A 83 10.30 -13.70 10.31
CA SER A 83 9.37 -14.39 11.20
C SER A 83 9.23 -13.67 12.54
N LEU A 84 10.34 -13.15 13.08
CA LEU A 84 10.33 -12.31 14.28
C LEU A 84 9.37 -11.13 14.14
N VAL A 85 9.49 -10.38 13.05
CA VAL A 85 8.66 -9.19 12.80
C VAL A 85 7.21 -9.57 12.49
N ALA A 86 6.97 -10.63 11.72
CA ALA A 86 5.64 -11.11 11.42
C ALA A 86 4.86 -11.54 12.68
N VAL A 87 5.53 -12.23 13.62
CA VAL A 87 4.93 -12.64 14.91
C VAL A 87 4.58 -11.43 15.77
N ALA A 88 5.43 -10.41 15.80
CA ALA A 88 5.15 -9.18 16.54
C ALA A 88 3.91 -8.47 15.98
N ILE A 89 3.85 -8.27 14.66
CA ILE A 89 2.69 -7.66 13.99
C ILE A 89 1.42 -8.45 14.27
N ALA A 90 1.44 -9.79 14.10
CA ALA A 90 0.27 -10.62 14.33
C ALA A 90 -0.22 -10.57 15.79
N SER A 91 0.71 -10.44 16.74
CA SER A 91 0.40 -10.32 18.17
C SER A 91 -0.30 -8.98 18.46
N TRP A 92 0.23 -7.87 17.93
CA TRP A 92 -0.38 -6.54 18.06
C TRP A 92 -1.74 -6.44 17.37
N ASP A 93 -1.90 -7.02 16.18
CA ASP A 93 -3.17 -7.08 15.44
C ASP A 93 -4.25 -7.84 16.24
N CYS A 94 -3.84 -8.81 17.07
CA CYS A 94 -4.73 -9.53 17.98
C CYS A 94 -4.90 -8.84 19.35
N GLY A 95 -4.33 -7.66 19.55
CA GLY A 95 -4.38 -6.89 20.80
C GLY A 95 -3.55 -7.50 21.94
N MET A 96 -2.56 -8.33 21.63
CA MET A 96 -1.63 -8.91 22.60
C MET A 96 -0.37 -8.05 22.71
N GLU A 97 0.18 -7.96 23.92
CA GLU A 97 1.49 -7.35 24.14
C GLU A 97 2.58 -8.26 23.57
N HIS A 98 3.49 -7.66 22.81
CA HIS A 98 4.69 -8.33 22.30
C HIS A 98 5.82 -7.32 22.22
N GLU A 99 6.95 -7.65 22.83
CA GLU A 99 8.17 -6.85 22.76
C GLU A 99 8.99 -7.30 21.56
N LEU A 100 9.21 -6.39 20.60
CA LEU A 100 10.05 -6.65 19.44
C LEU A 100 11.48 -6.21 19.76
N SER A 101 12.34 -7.17 20.11
CA SER A 101 13.76 -6.96 20.40
C SER A 101 14.60 -7.78 19.42
N PRO A 102 15.08 -7.18 18.31
CA PRO A 102 15.90 -7.88 17.33
C PRO A 102 17.29 -8.22 17.89
N ASP A 103 17.80 -9.42 17.61
CA ASP A 103 19.21 -9.76 17.88
C ASP A 103 20.10 -8.94 16.92
N GLU A 104 21.24 -8.45 17.40
CA GLU A 104 22.19 -7.68 16.58
C GLU A 104 22.62 -8.44 15.31
N ARG A 105 22.58 -9.77 15.31
CA ARG A 105 22.93 -10.60 14.14
C ARG A 105 21.87 -10.59 13.05
N THR A 106 20.61 -10.31 13.37
CA THR A 106 19.52 -10.26 12.38
C THR A 106 19.32 -8.85 11.84
N VAL A 107 19.89 -7.83 12.49
CA VAL A 107 19.91 -6.46 12.00
C VAL A 107 20.93 -6.33 10.87
N VAL A 108 20.44 -6.06 9.66
CA VAL A 108 21.28 -5.92 8.46
C VAL A 108 21.57 -4.47 8.09
N ALA A 109 20.73 -3.53 8.54
CA ALA A 109 20.95 -2.11 8.37
C ALA A 109 20.17 -1.30 9.43
N ALA A 110 20.76 -0.18 9.85
CA ALA A 110 20.06 0.90 10.55
C ALA A 110 20.11 2.14 9.65
N LEU A 111 18.95 2.54 9.13
CA LEU A 111 18.83 3.64 8.18
C LEU A 111 18.27 4.88 8.90
N PRO A 112 18.89 6.07 8.72
CA PRO A 112 18.37 7.30 9.32
C PRO A 112 17.01 7.64 8.70
N GLY A 113 16.08 8.18 9.50
CA GLY A 113 14.73 8.57 9.06
C GLY A 113 13.75 7.40 8.91
N TRP A 114 12.55 7.71 8.41
CA TRP A 114 11.48 6.74 8.17
C TRP A 114 11.02 6.77 6.71
N PRO A 115 10.87 5.60 6.06
CA PRO A 115 10.38 5.52 4.68
C PRO A 115 8.84 5.62 4.61
N LEU A 116 8.16 5.62 5.77
CA LEU A 116 6.71 5.68 5.91
C LEU A 116 6.33 6.80 6.86
N GLU A 117 5.14 7.36 6.64
CA GLU A 117 4.61 8.38 7.53
C GLU A 117 4.20 7.74 8.86
N VAL A 118 4.82 8.21 9.96
CA VAL A 118 4.49 7.81 11.32
C VAL A 118 4.24 9.08 12.12
N ALA A 119 3.00 9.25 12.58
CA ALA A 119 2.53 10.48 13.22
C ALA A 119 2.74 10.50 14.75
N VAL A 120 3.20 9.39 15.33
CA VAL A 120 3.31 9.22 16.78
C VAL A 120 4.76 9.30 17.25
N ALA A 121 4.93 9.63 18.52
CA ALA A 121 6.20 9.64 19.23
C ALA A 121 6.15 8.67 20.41
N ALA A 122 7.30 8.15 20.82
CA ALA A 122 7.41 7.33 22.01
C ALA A 122 7.07 8.16 23.26
N PRO A 123 6.28 7.64 24.23
CA PRO A 123 5.94 8.37 25.44
C PRO A 123 7.18 8.80 26.23
N GLY A 124 7.26 10.08 26.59
CA GLY A 124 8.37 10.63 27.37
C GLY A 124 9.63 10.96 26.56
N ILE A 125 9.64 10.66 25.26
CA ILE A 125 10.76 10.95 24.34
C ILE A 125 10.50 12.26 23.59
N PRO A 126 11.54 13.04 23.22
CA PRO A 126 11.38 14.22 22.39
C PRO A 126 10.68 13.95 21.05
N ALA A 127 10.22 15.03 20.43
CA ALA A 127 9.52 14.94 19.14
C ALA A 127 10.40 14.30 18.06
N PRO A 128 9.83 13.44 17.19
CA PRO A 128 10.56 12.79 16.11
C PRO A 128 11.27 13.80 15.21
N HIS A 129 12.57 13.59 14.98
CA HIS A 129 13.37 14.43 14.09
C HIS A 129 14.42 13.60 13.33
N ASP A 130 14.94 14.14 12.24
CA ASP A 130 16.00 13.46 11.49
C ASP A 130 17.32 13.49 12.25
N PRO A 131 18.04 12.36 12.35
CA PRO A 131 19.37 12.35 12.94
C PRO A 131 20.34 13.18 12.11
N SER A 132 21.33 13.78 12.77
CA SER A 132 22.41 14.48 12.07
C SER A 132 23.26 13.45 11.31
N THR A 133 23.31 13.56 9.98
CA THR A 133 24.08 12.69 9.09
C THR A 133 25.23 13.47 8.46
N ASP A 134 26.35 12.79 8.16
CA ASP A 134 27.43 13.41 7.39
C ASP A 134 26.93 13.69 5.96
N PRO A 135 27.23 14.85 5.33
CA PRO A 135 26.82 15.15 3.96
C PRO A 135 27.26 14.15 2.90
N THR A 136 28.26 13.31 3.19
CA THR A 136 28.75 12.23 2.32
C THR A 136 27.99 10.92 2.50
N GLU A 137 27.22 10.79 3.57
CA GLU A 137 26.34 9.66 3.82
C GLU A 137 25.01 9.82 3.11
N ARG A 138 24.22 8.76 3.16
CA ARG A 138 22.87 8.77 2.63
C ARG A 138 22.01 9.75 3.44
N PRO A 139 21.18 10.59 2.79
CA PRO A 139 20.22 11.41 3.51
C PRO A 139 19.20 10.54 4.27
N PRO A 140 18.62 11.04 5.38
CA PRO A 140 17.52 10.38 6.07
C PRO A 140 16.38 9.99 5.13
N LEU A 141 15.83 8.80 5.35
CA LEU A 141 14.64 8.33 4.69
C LEU A 141 13.48 9.28 4.97
N THR A 142 12.81 9.67 3.90
CA THR A 142 11.60 10.48 3.94
C THR A 142 10.50 9.71 3.22
N PRO A 143 9.25 9.72 3.73
CA PRO A 143 8.15 9.11 3.02
C PRO A 143 7.97 9.73 1.63
N PRO A 144 7.54 8.95 0.62
CA PRO A 144 7.14 9.51 -0.66
C PRO A 144 6.08 10.61 -0.50
N ASP A 145 6.13 11.64 -1.36
CA ASP A 145 5.11 12.69 -1.36
C ASP A 145 3.78 12.13 -1.88
N THR A 146 2.78 12.13 -1.01
CA THR A 146 1.40 11.68 -1.25
C THR A 146 0.42 12.84 -1.30
N THR A 147 0.91 14.08 -1.22
CA THR A 147 0.07 15.30 -1.29
C THR A 147 -0.28 15.69 -2.73
N THR A 148 0.50 15.19 -3.71
CA THR A 148 0.29 15.40 -5.14
C THR A 148 0.05 14.05 -5.81
N TRP A 149 -0.83 14.00 -6.82
CA TRP A 149 -1.02 12.79 -7.60
C TRP A 149 0.27 12.35 -8.29
N GLY A 150 0.56 11.06 -8.19
CA GLY A 150 1.73 10.40 -8.76
C GLY A 150 1.75 8.92 -8.37
N PRO A 151 2.83 8.20 -8.69
CA PRO A 151 2.87 6.75 -8.53
C PRO A 151 2.58 6.28 -7.10
N ALA A 152 3.10 6.98 -6.08
CA ALA A 152 2.84 6.64 -4.68
C ALA A 152 1.36 6.82 -4.31
N GLN A 153 0.73 7.91 -4.76
CA GLN A 153 -0.69 8.18 -4.50
C GLN A 153 -1.61 7.22 -5.25
N ARG A 154 -1.28 6.88 -6.50
CA ARG A 154 -1.98 5.84 -7.28
C ARG A 154 -1.96 4.50 -6.53
N ARG A 155 -0.78 4.08 -6.06
CA ARG A 155 -0.63 2.81 -5.32
C ARG A 155 -1.37 2.81 -3.98
N LEU A 156 -1.38 3.93 -3.26
CA LEU A 156 -2.21 4.07 -2.05
C LEU A 156 -3.71 3.98 -2.36
N GLY A 157 -4.16 4.64 -3.43
CA GLY A 157 -5.55 4.52 -3.89
C GLY A 157 -5.93 3.08 -4.20
N ALA A 158 -5.03 2.34 -4.86
CA ALA A 158 -5.22 0.92 -5.14
C ALA A 158 -5.29 0.08 -3.85
N ASP A 159 -4.39 0.31 -2.89
CA ASP A 159 -4.42 -0.38 -1.61
C ASP A 159 -5.72 -0.07 -0.82
N GLU A 160 -6.20 1.17 -0.86
CA GLU A 160 -7.45 1.58 -0.23
C GLU A 160 -8.67 0.91 -0.87
N ILE A 161 -8.71 0.82 -2.21
CA ILE A 161 -9.76 0.08 -2.93
C ILE A 161 -9.74 -1.40 -2.55
N ALA A 162 -8.55 -2.00 -2.43
CA ALA A 162 -8.41 -3.39 -2.01
C ALA A 162 -8.91 -3.61 -0.59
N LEU A 163 -8.61 -2.68 0.33
CA LEU A 163 -9.04 -2.74 1.73
C LEU A 163 -10.55 -2.53 1.89
N GLN A 164 -11.11 -1.56 1.17
CA GLN A 164 -12.51 -1.15 1.25
C GLN A 164 -13.35 -1.69 0.08
N TRP A 165 -13.01 -2.87 -0.45
CA TRP A 165 -13.61 -3.41 -1.67
C TRP A 165 -15.15 -3.32 -1.68
N ALA A 166 -15.79 -3.75 -0.60
CA ALA A 166 -17.25 -3.77 -0.52
C ALA A 166 -17.86 -2.37 -0.69
N THR A 167 -17.27 -1.36 -0.05
CA THR A 167 -17.73 0.03 -0.13
C THR A 167 -17.53 0.62 -1.53
N TRP A 168 -16.43 0.29 -2.21
CA TRP A 168 -16.20 0.74 -3.59
C TRP A 168 -17.12 0.05 -4.58
N ARG A 169 -17.31 -1.27 -4.46
CA ARG A 169 -18.18 -2.04 -5.36
C ARG A 169 -19.65 -1.61 -5.27
N ASP A 170 -20.13 -1.25 -4.08
CA ASP A 170 -21.52 -0.80 -3.86
C ASP A 170 -21.84 0.54 -4.52
N GLN A 171 -20.83 1.35 -4.84
CA GLN A 171 -21.02 2.67 -5.46
C GLN A 171 -21.21 2.61 -6.98
N ILE A 172 -21.01 1.45 -7.60
CA ILE A 172 -20.90 1.32 -9.06
C ILE A 172 -22.08 0.53 -9.61
N ASP A 173 -22.77 1.15 -10.58
CA ASP A 173 -23.82 0.49 -11.34
C ASP A 173 -23.22 -0.30 -12.51
N ASP A 174 -23.90 -1.37 -12.92
CA ASP A 174 -23.41 -2.27 -13.97
C ASP A 174 -23.33 -1.59 -15.36
N GLY A 175 -23.92 -0.39 -15.50
CA GLY A 175 -23.84 0.45 -16.69
C GLY A 175 -22.59 1.34 -16.80
N GLU A 176 -21.78 1.46 -15.74
CA GLU A 176 -20.61 2.36 -15.69
C GLU A 176 -19.31 1.65 -16.11
N PHE A 177 -19.37 0.38 -16.51
CA PHE A 177 -18.19 -0.40 -16.85
C PHE A 177 -17.58 0.00 -18.20
N ALA A 178 -16.26 0.22 -18.20
CA ALA A 178 -15.45 0.26 -19.41
C ALA A 178 -15.48 -1.13 -20.09
N SER A 179 -16.40 -1.31 -21.03
CA SER A 179 -16.58 -2.58 -21.75
C SER A 179 -15.47 -2.78 -22.78
N THR A 180 -14.84 -3.96 -22.79
CA THR A 180 -13.84 -4.34 -23.80
C THR A 180 -14.46 -4.57 -25.19
N ASP A 181 -15.77 -4.79 -25.28
CA ASP A 181 -16.46 -5.13 -26.52
C ASP A 181 -16.84 -3.91 -27.34
N GLY A 182 -16.15 -3.78 -28.48
CA GLY A 182 -16.46 -2.80 -29.52
C GLY A 182 -16.56 -3.49 -30.87
N ALA A 183 -17.51 -4.41 -31.04
CA ALA A 183 -18.03 -4.85 -32.33
C ALA A 183 -19.35 -5.58 -32.09
N GLU A 184 -20.37 -5.25 -32.90
CA GLU A 184 -21.68 -5.92 -33.01
C GLU A 184 -22.79 -5.46 -32.05
N GLN A 185 -23.20 -4.19 -32.19
CA GLN A 185 -24.63 -3.86 -32.28
C GLN A 185 -24.84 -2.87 -33.43
N SER A 186 -24.81 -3.42 -34.65
CA SER A 186 -25.52 -2.85 -35.79
C SER A 186 -26.62 -3.85 -36.12
N GLY A 187 -27.86 -3.44 -35.93
CA GLY A 187 -29.04 -4.28 -36.14
C GLY A 187 -30.31 -3.45 -36.02
N ASP A 188 -30.54 -2.67 -37.08
CA ASP A 188 -31.82 -2.21 -37.63
C ASP A 188 -33.03 -2.03 -36.70
N ASP A 189 -33.46 -0.77 -36.59
CA ASP A 189 -34.89 -0.48 -36.77
C ASP A 189 -35.05 0.92 -37.41
N GLU A 190 -35.18 0.94 -38.74
CA GLU A 190 -35.78 2.08 -39.46
C GLU A 190 -37.30 1.91 -39.44
N MET A 191 -38.06 2.91 -38.94
CA MET A 191 -39.01 3.68 -39.78
C MET A 191 -39.66 4.88 -39.04
N GLN A 192 -39.24 6.08 -39.46
CA GLN A 192 -39.99 7.34 -39.70
C GLN A 192 -41.13 7.80 -38.75
N THR A 193 -40.99 9.03 -38.23
CA THR A 193 -41.87 10.15 -38.64
C THR A 193 -41.27 11.52 -38.30
N GLU A 194 -41.42 12.45 -39.24
CA GLU A 194 -40.91 13.83 -39.25
C GLU A 194 -41.66 14.75 -38.27
N ALA A 195 -40.95 15.73 -37.66
CA ALA A 195 -41.43 17.11 -37.50
C ALA A 195 -40.34 18.05 -36.93
N THR A 196 -39.85 18.95 -37.78
CA THR A 196 -39.54 20.39 -37.56
C THR A 196 -39.08 20.89 -36.18
N GLY A 197 -37.97 21.64 -36.18
CA GLY A 197 -37.89 22.91 -35.43
C GLY A 197 -36.65 23.12 -34.55
N ASP A 198 -35.86 24.10 -34.99
CA ASP A 198 -34.94 24.97 -34.23
C ASP A 198 -33.63 24.44 -33.63
N ALA A 199 -32.59 25.19 -33.98
CA ALA A 199 -31.24 25.09 -33.48
C ALA A 199 -31.13 25.85 -32.16
N GLU A 200 -30.89 25.12 -31.07
CA GLU A 200 -30.22 25.64 -29.88
C GLU A 200 -29.14 24.65 -29.47
N GLY A 201 -27.92 25.18 -29.29
CA GLY A 201 -26.70 24.41 -29.07
C GLY A 201 -26.78 23.57 -27.80
N ASP A 202 -26.67 22.27 -28.00
CA ASP A 202 -26.53 21.25 -26.95
C ASP A 202 -25.13 21.33 -26.31
N PRO A 203 -24.99 21.39 -24.97
CA PRO A 203 -23.70 21.28 -24.30
C PRO A 203 -23.19 19.83 -24.15
N ALA A 204 -23.87 18.80 -24.66
CA ALA A 204 -23.51 17.37 -24.48
C ALA A 204 -22.34 16.86 -25.35
N GLY A 205 -21.32 17.69 -25.56
CA GLY A 205 -20.13 17.35 -26.36
C GLY A 205 -18.91 16.87 -25.59
N ARG A 206 -18.91 16.88 -24.24
CA ARG A 206 -17.73 16.54 -23.44
C ARG A 206 -17.66 15.07 -22.98
N ASP A 207 -18.80 14.39 -22.83
CA ASP A 207 -18.81 13.06 -22.21
C ASP A 207 -18.48 11.90 -23.18
N LYS A 208 -18.60 12.10 -24.50
CA LYS A 208 -18.33 11.04 -25.49
C LYS A 208 -16.86 10.92 -25.92
N LEU A 209 -16.06 11.95 -25.68
CA LEU A 209 -14.63 11.95 -26.01
C LEU A 209 -13.80 11.25 -24.91
N GLY A 210 -14.15 11.46 -23.64
CA GLY A 210 -13.50 10.81 -22.48
C GLY A 210 -13.68 9.29 -22.47
N ASP A 211 -14.91 8.82 -22.67
CA ASP A 211 -15.24 7.38 -22.69
C ASP A 211 -14.44 6.59 -23.76
N GLY A 212 -14.07 7.21 -24.89
CA GLY A 212 -13.25 6.57 -25.91
C GLY A 212 -11.77 6.41 -25.53
N GLU A 213 -11.23 7.42 -24.84
CA GLU A 213 -9.83 7.45 -24.37
C GLU A 213 -9.65 6.54 -23.15
N GLU A 214 -10.57 6.59 -22.18
CA GLU A 214 -10.62 5.71 -21.00
C GLU A 214 -10.68 4.23 -21.42
N ARG A 215 -11.56 3.87 -22.36
CA ARG A 215 -11.63 2.50 -22.91
C ARG A 215 -10.33 2.08 -23.59
N THR A 216 -9.64 3.01 -24.24
CA THR A 216 -8.35 2.72 -24.87
C THR A 216 -7.26 2.50 -23.82
N ALA A 217 -7.25 3.29 -22.75
CA ALA A 217 -6.33 3.16 -21.64
C ALA A 217 -6.54 1.85 -20.85
N VAL A 218 -7.79 1.49 -20.55
CA VAL A 218 -8.14 0.21 -19.90
C VAL A 218 -7.69 -0.97 -20.77
N ARG A 219 -7.96 -0.95 -22.08
CA ARG A 219 -7.50 -2.01 -22.99
C ARG A 219 -5.98 -2.15 -23.01
N ARG A 220 -5.23 -1.04 -22.97
CA ARG A 220 -3.77 -1.04 -22.85
C ARG A 220 -3.34 -1.73 -21.56
N VAL A 221 -3.93 -1.37 -20.42
CA VAL A 221 -3.63 -1.96 -19.11
C VAL A 221 -3.90 -3.46 -19.10
N LEU A 222 -5.08 -3.90 -19.59
CA LEU A 222 -5.42 -5.32 -19.62
C LEU A 222 -4.49 -6.12 -20.56
N ALA A 223 -4.08 -5.54 -21.68
CA ALA A 223 -3.10 -6.16 -22.58
C ALA A 223 -1.72 -6.31 -21.91
N GLU A 224 -1.27 -5.29 -21.19
CA GLU A 224 -0.01 -5.34 -20.44
C GLU A 224 -0.08 -6.34 -19.28
N ALA A 225 -1.14 -6.30 -18.48
CA ALA A 225 -1.38 -7.28 -17.41
C ALA A 225 -1.43 -8.71 -17.96
N ARG A 226 -1.97 -8.92 -19.16
CA ARG A 226 -1.96 -10.22 -19.82
C ARG A 226 -0.56 -10.67 -20.24
N SER A 227 0.29 -9.74 -20.67
CA SER A 227 1.67 -10.04 -21.04
C SER A 227 2.50 -10.60 -19.88
N TYR A 228 2.13 -10.31 -18.63
CA TYR A 228 2.75 -10.90 -17.45
C TYR A 228 2.65 -12.43 -17.41
N VAL A 229 1.57 -13.00 -17.94
CA VAL A 229 1.40 -14.46 -17.98
C VAL A 229 2.47 -15.13 -18.84
N ASP A 230 2.87 -14.48 -19.94
CA ASP A 230 3.89 -14.99 -20.86
C ASP A 230 5.31 -14.60 -20.43
N ALA A 231 5.46 -13.39 -19.89
CA ALA A 231 6.72 -12.83 -19.40
C ALA A 231 6.55 -12.37 -17.94
N PRO A 232 6.80 -13.27 -16.96
CA PRO A 232 6.55 -12.97 -15.56
C PRO A 232 7.25 -11.69 -15.07
N PRO A 233 6.54 -10.79 -14.37
CA PRO A 233 7.11 -9.55 -13.88
C PRO A 233 8.02 -9.80 -12.67
N PRO A 234 8.76 -8.77 -12.21
CA PRO A 234 9.44 -8.80 -10.92
C PRO A 234 8.51 -9.24 -9.78
N LEU A 235 9.10 -9.89 -8.76
CA LEU A 235 8.37 -10.39 -7.60
C LEU A 235 7.58 -9.28 -6.90
N GLY A 236 6.39 -9.60 -6.43
CA GLY A 236 5.52 -8.65 -5.74
C GLY A 236 4.81 -7.64 -6.64
N ARG A 237 5.05 -7.67 -7.97
CA ARG A 237 4.26 -6.86 -8.90
C ARG A 237 2.81 -7.32 -8.95
N VAL A 238 2.60 -8.64 -8.97
CA VAL A 238 1.28 -9.29 -8.84
C VAL A 238 1.19 -9.96 -7.47
N ARG A 239 0.22 -9.54 -6.65
CA ARG A 239 -0.01 -10.00 -5.28
C ARG A 239 -1.44 -10.49 -5.13
N SER A 240 -1.63 -11.52 -4.32
CA SER A 240 -2.93 -12.14 -4.11
C SER A 240 -3.19 -12.40 -2.63
N SER A 241 -4.25 -11.81 -2.09
CA SER A 241 -4.69 -11.97 -0.71
C SER A 241 -6.05 -12.65 -0.62
N PHE A 242 -6.38 -13.21 0.54
CA PHE A 242 -7.71 -13.77 0.78
C PHE A 242 -8.75 -12.66 0.78
N ALA A 243 -9.88 -12.89 0.12
CA ALA A 243 -11.10 -12.10 0.24
C ALA A 243 -12.18 -12.92 0.97
N THR A 244 -13.36 -12.34 1.14
CA THR A 244 -14.51 -13.07 1.69
C THR A 244 -15.01 -14.13 0.71
N GLY A 245 -15.32 -15.32 1.22
CA GLY A 245 -15.75 -16.48 0.41
C GLY A 245 -14.55 -17.25 -0.17
N ASP A 246 -14.74 -17.86 -1.34
CA ASP A 246 -13.69 -18.59 -2.07
C ASP A 246 -12.87 -17.66 -3.02
N ALA A 247 -13.15 -16.36 -2.99
CA ALA A 247 -12.53 -15.37 -3.83
C ALA A 247 -11.21 -14.84 -3.26
N ARG A 248 -10.42 -14.21 -4.12
CA ARG A 248 -9.18 -13.53 -3.75
C ARG A 248 -9.19 -12.11 -4.27
N THR A 249 -8.56 -11.22 -3.50
CA THR A 249 -8.25 -9.86 -3.95
C THR A 249 -6.90 -9.89 -4.64
N LEU A 250 -6.86 -9.45 -5.88
CA LEU A 250 -5.67 -9.35 -6.71
C LEU A 250 -5.24 -7.90 -6.81
N ARG A 251 -3.94 -7.68 -6.65
CA ARG A 251 -3.27 -6.41 -6.98
C ARG A 251 -2.23 -6.69 -8.05
N ALA A 252 -2.27 -5.97 -9.15
CA ALA A 252 -1.22 -5.95 -10.16
C ALA A 252 -0.85 -4.51 -10.49
N ASP A 253 0.45 -4.22 -10.58
CA ASP A 253 0.92 -2.91 -11.02
C ASP A 253 1.72 -3.01 -12.32
N GLY A 254 1.84 -1.89 -13.02
CA GLY A 254 2.78 -1.70 -14.11
C GLY A 254 3.18 -0.23 -14.22
N PRO A 255 4.02 0.11 -15.21
CA PRO A 255 4.46 1.47 -15.43
C PRO A 255 3.26 2.39 -15.71
N GLY A 256 2.91 3.22 -14.74
CA GLY A 256 1.83 4.18 -14.88
C GLY A 256 0.43 3.67 -14.51
N TRP A 257 0.28 2.44 -14.01
CA TRP A 257 -1.05 1.90 -13.71
C TRP A 257 -1.08 0.89 -12.57
N SER A 258 -2.18 0.90 -11.82
CA SER A 258 -2.53 -0.10 -10.80
C SER A 258 -3.85 -0.75 -11.16
N LEU A 259 -3.93 -2.07 -10.95
CA LEU A 259 -5.13 -2.86 -11.10
C LEU A 259 -5.46 -3.55 -9.77
N VAL A 260 -6.68 -3.40 -9.31
CA VAL A 260 -7.24 -4.09 -8.14
C VAL A 260 -8.45 -4.88 -8.59
N ALA A 261 -8.52 -6.16 -8.27
CA ALA A 261 -9.63 -6.99 -8.73
C ALA A 261 -10.05 -8.01 -7.69
N ARG A 262 -11.27 -8.50 -7.82
CA ARG A 262 -11.71 -9.73 -7.18
C ARG A 262 -11.87 -10.82 -8.22
N THR A 263 -11.33 -11.99 -7.94
CA THR A 263 -11.35 -13.15 -8.87
C THR A 263 -12.76 -13.58 -9.29
N ASP A 264 -13.79 -13.24 -8.50
CA ASP A 264 -15.19 -13.60 -8.71
C ASP A 264 -16.07 -12.46 -9.25
N ASP A 265 -15.54 -11.25 -9.47
CA ASP A 265 -16.32 -10.05 -9.74
C ASP A 265 -15.69 -9.18 -10.86
N ILE A 266 -15.31 -7.93 -10.56
CA ILE A 266 -14.80 -6.92 -11.49
C ILE A 266 -13.34 -6.56 -11.17
N ALA A 267 -12.80 -5.60 -11.93
CA ALA A 267 -11.54 -4.95 -11.62
C ALA A 267 -11.67 -3.42 -11.63
N PHE A 268 -10.72 -2.76 -10.98
CA PHE A 268 -10.51 -1.33 -10.95
C PHE A 268 -9.13 -1.02 -11.50
N VAL A 269 -9.04 0.01 -12.35
CA VAL A 269 -7.78 0.50 -12.90
C VAL A 269 -7.58 1.95 -12.46
N LEU A 270 -6.38 2.28 -12.00
CA LEU A 270 -5.94 3.62 -11.67
C LEU A 270 -4.73 3.95 -12.54
N LEU A 271 -4.64 5.18 -13.05
CA LEU A 271 -3.59 5.60 -13.97
C LEU A 271 -2.84 6.82 -13.43
N ASP A 272 -1.53 6.90 -13.67
CA ASP A 272 -0.75 8.09 -13.32
C ASP A 272 -1.18 9.31 -14.15
N ASP A 273 -1.59 9.09 -15.40
CA ASP A 273 -2.02 10.13 -16.34
C ASP A 273 -3.45 10.64 -16.09
N GLU A 274 -4.25 9.93 -15.28
CA GLU A 274 -5.65 10.28 -14.95
C GLU A 274 -5.80 10.45 -13.43
N PRO A 275 -5.44 11.63 -12.89
CA PRO A 275 -5.35 11.85 -11.46
C PRO A 275 -6.70 11.77 -10.75
N GLY A 276 -6.79 10.89 -9.75
CA GLY A 276 -7.97 10.75 -8.90
C GLY A 276 -9.12 9.95 -9.52
N GLU A 277 -8.97 9.48 -10.76
CA GLU A 277 -9.97 8.68 -11.45
C GLU A 277 -9.77 7.18 -11.16
N VAL A 278 -10.90 6.47 -11.00
CA VAL A 278 -10.94 5.02 -10.79
C VAL A 278 -11.80 4.41 -11.87
N LEU A 279 -11.18 3.68 -12.80
CA LEU A 279 -11.84 3.13 -13.98
C LEU A 279 -12.35 1.72 -13.70
N PRO A 280 -13.68 1.49 -13.61
CA PRO A 280 -14.23 0.16 -13.39
C PRO A 280 -14.21 -0.67 -14.68
N VAL A 281 -13.75 -1.92 -14.55
CA VAL A 281 -13.67 -2.90 -15.63
C VAL A 281 -14.64 -4.02 -15.33
N GLY A 282 -15.72 -4.09 -16.10
CA GLY A 282 -16.70 -5.16 -16.00
C GLY A 282 -16.11 -6.52 -16.30
N ARG A 283 -16.76 -7.58 -15.81
CA ARG A 283 -16.28 -8.96 -15.92
C ARG A 283 -16.06 -9.39 -17.37
N GLY A 284 -17.05 -9.20 -18.25
CA GLY A 284 -16.96 -9.61 -19.65
C GLY A 284 -16.50 -11.07 -19.85
N PRO A 285 -16.10 -11.46 -21.07
CA PRO A 285 -15.60 -12.80 -21.36
C PRO A 285 -14.12 -13.01 -21.03
N GLU A 286 -13.31 -11.94 -21.02
CA GLU A 286 -11.85 -12.04 -20.93
C GLU A 286 -11.30 -11.90 -19.51
N LEU A 287 -11.87 -11.04 -18.68
CA LEU A 287 -11.34 -10.72 -17.35
C LEU A 287 -11.21 -11.97 -16.45
N PRO A 288 -12.21 -12.88 -16.37
CA PRO A 288 -12.09 -14.04 -15.48
C PRO A 288 -10.87 -14.91 -15.78
N GLY A 289 -10.58 -15.14 -17.06
CA GLY A 289 -9.42 -15.94 -17.47
C GLY A 289 -8.09 -15.23 -17.18
N LEU A 290 -8.05 -13.90 -17.32
CA LEU A 290 -6.89 -13.10 -16.93
C LEU A 290 -6.67 -13.15 -15.42
N LEU A 291 -7.70 -12.91 -14.61
CA LEU A 291 -7.59 -12.91 -13.14
C LEU A 291 -7.17 -14.28 -12.61
N GLU A 292 -7.69 -15.38 -13.18
CA GLU A 292 -7.26 -16.72 -12.82
C GLU A 292 -5.77 -16.96 -13.13
N ALA A 293 -5.29 -16.48 -14.27
CA ALA A 293 -3.88 -16.61 -14.64
C ALA A 293 -2.97 -15.77 -13.73
N LEU A 294 -3.39 -14.54 -13.42
CA LEU A 294 -2.67 -13.65 -12.49
C LEU A 294 -2.67 -14.22 -11.07
N ASP A 295 -3.76 -14.81 -10.57
CA ASP A 295 -3.80 -15.42 -9.24
C ASP A 295 -2.87 -16.64 -9.11
N LYS A 296 -2.73 -17.44 -10.18
CA LYS A 296 -1.83 -18.59 -10.21
C LYS A 296 -0.37 -18.19 -10.13
N MET A 297 0.01 -17.06 -10.71
CA MET A 297 1.39 -16.58 -10.67
C MET A 297 1.69 -15.63 -9.50
N ALA A 298 0.64 -15.08 -8.87
CA ALA A 298 0.78 -14.12 -7.79
C ALA A 298 1.58 -14.70 -6.62
N VAL A 299 2.45 -13.87 -6.06
CA VAL A 299 3.12 -14.21 -4.80
C VAL A 299 2.08 -14.18 -3.69
N ARG A 300 2.09 -15.22 -2.85
CA ARG A 300 1.13 -15.40 -1.75
C ARG A 300 1.84 -15.25 -0.41
N PRO A 301 1.22 -14.60 0.58
CA PRO A 301 1.66 -14.74 1.96
C PRO A 301 1.56 -16.21 2.36
N SER A 302 2.64 -16.74 2.94
CA SER A 302 2.69 -18.08 3.55
C SER A 302 1.93 -18.14 4.87
#